data_AF-A0A4R0NH64-F1
#
_entry.id   AF-A0A4R0NH64-F1
#
_cell.length_a   1.000
_cell.length_b   1.000
_cell.length_c   1.000
_cell.angle_alpha   90.00
_cell.angle_beta   90.00
_cell.angle_gamma   90.00
#
_symmetry.space_group_name_H-M   'P 1'
#
loop_
_entity.id
_entity.type
_entity.pdbx_description
1 polymer ?
#
loop_
_entity_poly.entity_id
_entity_poly.type
_entity_poly.pdbx_seq_one_letter_code
_entity_poly.pdbx_strand_id
1 'polypeptide(L)'
;MKNLAKLICIYIFMMTPAHAFAQSKFQVIRSKWSEKKYKEVIVLGKAYRNTLNGKGIPALDYMILSSICLTSSDRVKTCKKVKSIVESYYRAMDPVEQQVMKRGFDKVCETGDVELNLLANNSNSRQSAQAQRGGIRGQFKTFMLISESLENEGIFKDMSVSLFSEIYANKDREIAEVQSIDNDSKISRINERVSKNDEGAVKKRLERFGNNATHIKSENFIVIADRSTELNLKTVSKNLEEVLAYYQRLFKMSVPQDYIIVNLIKDYNAVRPFISRYYKSKITFEPLGYSSPEDNTIIAWIAASDMIGTLKHELVHLLMRSTFSFIPPWFEEGLASLYEESRFSGDTLKGIGNWRGPILKEKFINFPVDSMVTDANYVFTSAQRDSMKFRFTNYIIRGSSRVGHLRQLYAEHKNELGPILDVFLQNYLTQYKNALSRYFVMYMQETGRLQAFYALLLKRDQLIFDMEEIKTDQELLCESFNRDNPKMIYDDFYTWLNRL
;
A
#
# COMPACT_ATOMS: atom_id res chain seq x y z
N MET A 1 -56.43 -63.87 -14.58
CA MET A 1 -55.35 -63.05 -15.16
C MET A 1 -55.93 -61.70 -15.58
N LYS A 2 -55.86 -60.69 -14.72
CA LYS A 2 -56.31 -59.31 -14.98
C LYS A 2 -55.30 -58.32 -14.37
N ASN A 3 -54.53 -57.72 -15.28
CA ASN A 3 -53.90 -56.40 -15.33
C ASN A 3 -53.61 -55.63 -14.03
N LEU A 4 -52.36 -55.78 -13.59
CA LEU A 4 -51.32 -54.74 -13.51
C LEU A 4 -51.72 -53.28 -13.85
N ALA A 5 -52.01 -52.47 -12.83
CA ALA A 5 -51.91 -51.00 -12.89
C ALA A 5 -51.79 -50.45 -11.45
N LYS A 6 -50.64 -50.67 -10.80
CA LYS A 6 -50.27 -49.95 -9.58
C LYS A 6 -49.53 -48.68 -9.97
N LEU A 7 -50.25 -47.57 -9.84
CA LEU A 7 -49.76 -46.20 -9.83
C LEU A 7 -48.60 -46.07 -8.84
N ILE A 8 -47.37 -45.99 -9.35
CA ILE A 8 -46.22 -45.46 -8.60
C ILE A 8 -46.17 -43.98 -8.98
N CYS A 9 -46.81 -43.13 -8.19
CA CYS A 9 -46.59 -41.69 -8.22
C CYS A 9 -45.21 -41.41 -7.63
N ILE A 10 -44.18 -41.47 -8.47
CA ILE A 10 -42.87 -40.90 -8.17
C ILE A 10 -43.05 -39.37 -8.17
N TYR A 11 -43.20 -38.78 -6.98
CA TYR A 11 -42.98 -37.35 -6.80
C TYR A 11 -41.49 -37.07 -7.03
N ILE A 12 -41.12 -36.83 -8.29
CA ILE A 12 -39.85 -36.18 -8.62
C ILE A 12 -40.02 -34.72 -8.22
N PHE A 13 -39.72 -34.43 -6.95
CA PHE A 13 -39.45 -33.06 -6.53
C PHE A 13 -38.15 -32.66 -7.22
N MET A 14 -38.27 -32.06 -8.42
CA MET A 14 -37.16 -31.36 -9.05
C MET A 14 -36.81 -30.18 -8.14
N MET A 15 -35.94 -30.42 -7.15
CA MET A 15 -35.16 -29.37 -6.54
C MET A 15 -34.26 -28.79 -7.62
N THR A 16 -34.80 -27.84 -8.38
CA THR A 16 -33.94 -26.89 -9.09
C THR A 16 -33.11 -26.21 -8.01
N PRO A 17 -31.77 -26.30 -8.04
CA PRO A 17 -30.96 -25.50 -7.14
C PRO A 17 -31.13 -24.05 -7.61
N ALA A 18 -32.08 -23.34 -7.02
CA ALA A 18 -32.21 -21.90 -7.13
C ALA A 18 -31.08 -21.22 -6.33
N HIS A 19 -29.84 -21.59 -6.62
CA HIS A 19 -28.69 -20.74 -6.34
C HIS A 19 -28.54 -19.83 -7.56
N ALA A 20 -29.51 -18.95 -7.77
CA ALA A 20 -29.26 -17.77 -8.57
C ALA A 20 -28.17 -17.00 -7.83
N PHE A 21 -26.91 -17.23 -8.20
CA PHE A 21 -25.78 -16.49 -7.66
C PHE A 21 -26.10 -15.02 -7.83
N ALA A 22 -26.40 -14.34 -6.72
CA ALA A 22 -26.63 -12.91 -6.72
C ALA A 22 -25.39 -12.28 -7.37
N GLN A 23 -25.57 -11.74 -8.58
CA GLN A 23 -24.47 -11.07 -9.26
C GLN A 23 -23.98 -9.95 -8.35
N SER A 24 -22.66 -9.87 -8.16
CA SER A 24 -22.11 -8.79 -7.36
C SER A 24 -22.48 -7.45 -7.99
N LYS A 25 -22.63 -6.40 -7.18
CA LYS A 25 -22.92 -5.04 -7.69
C LYS A 25 -21.94 -4.62 -8.79
N PHE A 26 -20.66 -5.02 -8.67
CA PHE A 26 -19.66 -4.82 -9.71
C PHE A 26 -20.01 -5.50 -11.03
N GLN A 27 -20.47 -6.76 -11.00
CA GLN A 27 -20.89 -7.48 -12.22
C GLN A 27 -22.12 -6.84 -12.86
N VAL A 28 -23.06 -6.33 -12.06
CA VAL A 28 -24.19 -5.55 -12.56
C VAL A 28 -23.69 -4.29 -13.27
N ILE A 29 -22.80 -3.51 -12.65
CA ILE A 29 -22.21 -2.31 -13.26
C ILE A 29 -21.49 -2.67 -14.57
N ARG A 30 -20.71 -3.75 -14.58
CA ARG A 30 -19.99 -4.25 -15.76
C ARG A 30 -20.94 -4.64 -16.89
N SER A 31 -22.01 -5.37 -16.60
CA SER A 31 -23.05 -5.72 -17.59
C SER A 31 -23.66 -4.45 -18.19
N LYS A 32 -24.07 -3.49 -17.36
CA LYS A 32 -24.60 -2.20 -17.82
C LYS A 32 -23.62 -1.43 -18.70
N TRP A 33 -22.34 -1.44 -18.34
CA TRP A 33 -21.30 -0.80 -19.15
C TRP A 33 -21.12 -1.48 -20.52
N SER A 34 -21.15 -2.81 -20.57
CA SER A 34 -21.09 -3.58 -21.82
C SER A 34 -22.32 -3.39 -22.72
N GLU A 35 -23.48 -3.17 -22.11
CA GLU A 35 -24.76 -2.85 -22.79
C GLU A 35 -24.86 -1.37 -23.20
N LYS A 36 -23.79 -0.59 -23.04
CA LYS A 36 -23.73 0.85 -23.33
C LYS A 36 -24.72 1.69 -22.51
N LYS A 37 -25.16 1.21 -21.33
CA LYS A 37 -26.04 1.93 -20.38
C LYS A 37 -25.22 2.87 -19.50
N TYR A 38 -24.45 3.75 -20.11
CA TYR A 38 -23.43 4.57 -19.45
C TYR A 38 -23.97 5.48 -18.34
N LYS A 39 -25.18 6.04 -18.49
CA LYS A 39 -25.80 6.85 -17.42
C LYS A 39 -26.07 6.04 -16.15
N GLU A 40 -26.53 4.79 -16.30
CA GLU A 40 -26.73 3.88 -15.15
C GLU A 40 -25.39 3.51 -14.51
N VAL A 41 -24.34 3.28 -15.32
CA VAL A 41 -22.98 2.99 -14.84
C VAL A 41 -22.45 4.13 -13.98
N ILE A 42 -22.69 5.40 -14.35
CA ILE A 42 -22.25 6.55 -13.55
C ILE A 42 -22.92 6.54 -12.18
N VAL A 43 -24.25 6.38 -12.12
CA VAL A 43 -25.02 6.40 -10.87
C VAL A 43 -24.67 5.22 -9.97
N LEU A 44 -24.75 4.00 -10.51
CA LEU A 44 -24.47 2.78 -9.75
C LEU A 44 -22.99 2.68 -9.38
N GLY A 45 -22.12 3.05 -10.32
CA GLY A 45 -20.67 3.01 -10.15
C GLY A 45 -20.20 3.96 -9.07
N LYS A 46 -20.63 5.23 -9.06
CA LYS A 46 -20.30 6.18 -7.99
C LYS A 46 -20.76 5.68 -6.62
N ALA A 47 -22.00 5.20 -6.53
CA ALA A 47 -22.54 4.66 -5.28
C ALA A 47 -21.74 3.44 -4.79
N TYR A 48 -21.38 2.53 -5.70
CA TYR A 48 -20.61 1.35 -5.37
C TYR A 48 -19.15 1.67 -5.04
N ARG A 49 -18.52 2.61 -5.75
CA ARG A 49 -17.15 3.07 -5.50
C ARG A 49 -16.98 3.56 -4.06
N ASN A 50 -17.99 4.20 -3.49
CA ASN A 50 -17.93 4.69 -2.11
C ASN A 50 -18.07 3.57 -1.05
N THR A 51 -18.28 2.31 -1.46
CA THR A 51 -18.27 1.15 -0.57
C THR A 51 -16.88 0.54 -0.48
N LEU A 52 -16.58 -0.15 0.63
CA LEU A 52 -15.30 -0.86 0.81
C LEU A 52 -14.98 -1.84 -0.33
N ASN A 53 -16.01 -2.41 -0.96
CA ASN A 53 -15.86 -3.37 -2.05
C ASN A 53 -15.70 -2.71 -3.42
N GLY A 54 -16.03 -1.43 -3.58
CA GLY A 54 -15.84 -0.69 -4.82
C GLY A 54 -14.55 0.13 -4.85
N LYS A 55 -14.03 0.53 -3.68
CA LYS A 55 -12.79 1.30 -3.56
C LYS A 55 -11.60 0.53 -4.09
N GLY A 56 -10.68 1.25 -4.75
CA GLY A 56 -9.44 0.66 -5.26
C GLY A 56 -9.62 -0.36 -6.38
N ILE A 57 -10.78 -0.40 -7.06
CA ILE A 57 -11.00 -1.18 -8.28
C ILE A 57 -10.75 -0.29 -9.51
N PRO A 58 -9.57 -0.35 -10.16
CA PRO A 58 -9.28 0.51 -11.31
C PRO A 58 -10.23 0.29 -12.48
N ALA A 59 -10.72 -0.96 -12.66
CA ALA A 59 -11.76 -1.27 -13.65
C ALA A 59 -13.07 -0.50 -13.38
N LEU A 60 -13.48 -0.35 -12.11
CA LEU A 60 -14.69 0.38 -11.76
C LEU A 60 -14.53 1.85 -12.15
N ASP A 61 -13.41 2.46 -11.76
CA ASP A 61 -13.15 3.86 -12.06
C ASP A 61 -13.04 4.09 -13.58
N TYR A 62 -12.41 3.17 -14.31
CA TYR A 62 -12.39 3.20 -15.78
C TYR A 62 -13.80 3.15 -16.38
N MET A 63 -14.67 2.25 -15.91
CA MET A 63 -16.05 2.17 -16.38
C MET A 63 -16.84 3.45 -16.10
N ILE A 64 -16.66 4.07 -14.92
CA ILE A 64 -17.34 5.32 -14.57
C ILE A 64 -16.82 6.48 -15.44
N LEU A 65 -15.50 6.69 -15.49
CA LEU A 65 -14.90 7.80 -16.24
C LEU A 65 -15.13 7.69 -17.75
N SER A 66 -15.07 6.48 -18.32
CA SER A 66 -15.39 6.27 -19.75
C SER A 66 -16.86 6.55 -20.03
N SER A 67 -17.76 6.15 -19.13
CA SER A 67 -19.18 6.48 -19.21
C SER A 67 -19.43 7.98 -19.14
N ILE A 68 -18.69 8.72 -18.30
CA ILE A 68 -18.75 10.19 -18.23
C ILE A 68 -18.33 10.80 -19.57
N CYS A 69 -17.22 10.36 -20.16
CA CYS A 69 -16.79 10.83 -21.48
C CYS A 69 -17.86 10.58 -22.56
N LEU A 70 -18.44 9.38 -22.58
CA LEU A 70 -19.38 8.95 -23.62
C LEU A 70 -20.78 9.58 -23.50
N THR A 71 -21.11 10.13 -22.34
CA THR A 71 -22.42 10.78 -22.09
C THR A 71 -22.33 12.31 -22.02
N SER A 72 -21.13 12.88 -22.08
CA SER A 72 -20.93 14.32 -22.02
C SER A 72 -21.33 15.01 -23.32
N SER A 73 -21.93 16.20 -23.18
CA SER A 73 -22.24 17.10 -24.30
C SER A 73 -20.99 17.71 -24.94
N ASP A 74 -19.93 17.94 -24.15
CA ASP A 74 -18.61 18.37 -24.62
C ASP A 74 -17.61 17.26 -24.33
N ARG A 75 -17.65 16.23 -25.19
CA ARG A 75 -16.82 15.04 -25.04
C ARG A 75 -15.33 15.37 -25.10
N VAL A 76 -14.89 16.29 -25.96
CA VAL A 76 -13.47 16.65 -26.11
C VAL A 76 -12.92 17.26 -24.82
N LYS A 77 -13.61 18.25 -24.26
CA LYS A 77 -13.21 18.88 -22.99
C LYS A 77 -13.24 17.88 -21.83
N THR A 78 -14.28 17.05 -21.77
CA THR A 78 -14.44 16.03 -20.72
C THR A 78 -13.33 14.99 -20.79
N CYS A 79 -13.00 14.51 -21.99
CA CYS A 79 -11.90 13.60 -22.25
C CYS A 79 -10.54 14.18 -21.84
N LYS A 80 -10.27 15.44 -22.18
CA LYS A 80 -9.04 16.13 -21.75
C LYS A 80 -8.93 16.15 -20.22
N LYS A 81 -10.05 16.38 -19.53
CA LYS A 81 -10.12 16.38 -18.07
C LYS A 81 -9.92 14.98 -17.47
N VAL A 82 -10.61 13.96 -17.99
CA VAL A 82 -10.40 12.56 -17.56
C VAL A 82 -8.96 12.13 -17.78
N LYS A 83 -8.34 12.48 -18.91
CA LYS A 83 -6.93 12.17 -19.17
C LYS A 83 -6.01 12.82 -18.15
N SER A 84 -6.24 14.09 -17.81
CA SER A 84 -5.51 14.78 -16.75
C SER A 84 -5.69 14.11 -15.39
N ILE A 85 -6.91 13.67 -15.06
CA ILE A 85 -7.17 12.86 -13.85
C ILE A 85 -6.34 11.59 -13.91
N VAL A 86 -6.32 10.90 -15.05
CA VAL A 86 -5.66 9.61 -15.16
C VAL A 86 -4.13 9.73 -14.99
N GLU A 87 -3.57 10.77 -15.58
CA GLU A 87 -2.13 11.07 -15.56
C GLU A 87 -1.64 11.62 -14.21
N SER A 88 -2.51 12.26 -13.43
CA SER A 88 -2.17 12.80 -12.11
C SER A 88 -2.45 11.82 -10.97
N TYR A 89 -3.61 11.15 -10.97
CA TYR A 89 -4.08 10.37 -9.82
C TYR A 89 -3.71 8.89 -9.86
N TYR A 90 -3.49 8.30 -11.04
CA TYR A 90 -3.05 6.89 -11.13
C TYR A 90 -1.55 6.75 -11.37
N ARG A 91 -0.73 7.74 -10.99
CA ARG A 91 0.75 7.56 -11.00
C ARG A 91 1.21 6.44 -10.08
N ALA A 92 0.46 6.21 -9.01
CA ALA A 92 0.70 5.12 -8.07
C ALA A 92 0.23 3.73 -8.56
N MET A 93 -0.47 3.65 -9.70
CA MET A 93 -0.81 2.35 -10.31
C MET A 93 0.41 1.65 -10.89
N ASP A 94 0.29 0.34 -11.10
CA ASP A 94 1.27 -0.39 -11.89
C ASP A 94 1.40 0.27 -13.28
N PRO A 95 2.62 0.58 -13.76
CA PRO A 95 2.79 1.28 -15.03
C PRO A 95 2.10 0.58 -16.22
N VAL A 96 2.00 -0.75 -16.19
CA VAL A 96 1.29 -1.51 -17.23
C VAL A 96 -0.20 -1.23 -17.15
N GLU A 97 -0.80 -1.28 -15.96
CA GLU A 97 -2.22 -0.98 -15.77
C GLU A 97 -2.52 0.48 -16.11
N GLN A 98 -1.65 1.42 -15.73
CA GLN A 98 -1.76 2.83 -16.09
C GLN A 98 -1.72 3.02 -17.61
N GLN A 99 -0.80 2.35 -18.31
CA GLN A 99 -0.70 2.41 -19.77
C GLN A 99 -1.91 1.77 -20.44
N VAL A 100 -2.44 0.67 -19.89
CA VAL A 100 -3.68 0.04 -20.36
C VAL A 100 -4.86 0.99 -20.20
N MET A 101 -5.00 1.62 -19.03
CA MET A 101 -6.04 2.59 -18.74
C MET A 101 -5.94 3.82 -19.67
N LYS A 102 -4.73 4.35 -19.85
CA LYS A 102 -4.46 5.47 -20.76
C LYS A 102 -4.87 5.14 -22.20
N ARG A 103 -4.43 3.99 -22.73
CA ARG A 103 -4.81 3.53 -24.08
C ARG A 103 -6.33 3.36 -24.21
N GLY A 104 -6.97 2.78 -23.19
CA GLY A 104 -8.42 2.63 -23.16
C GLY A 104 -9.14 3.97 -23.24
N PHE A 105 -8.69 4.97 -22.46
CA PHE A 105 -9.26 6.31 -22.52
C PHE A 105 -8.98 7.05 -23.81
N ASP A 106 -7.77 6.93 -24.37
CA ASP A 106 -7.44 7.54 -25.66
C ASP A 106 -8.41 7.02 -26.74
N LYS A 107 -8.68 5.70 -26.78
CA LYS A 107 -9.67 5.10 -27.67
C LYS A 107 -11.10 5.56 -27.42
N VAL A 108 -11.54 5.58 -26.15
CA VAL A 108 -12.87 6.11 -25.76
C VAL A 108 -13.00 7.57 -26.18
N CYS A 109 -11.92 8.34 -26.19
CA CYS A 109 -11.94 9.75 -26.55
C CYS A 109 -11.88 9.99 -28.05
N GLU A 110 -11.16 9.17 -28.81
CA GLU A 110 -11.01 9.28 -30.26
C GLU A 110 -12.20 8.69 -31.01
N THR A 111 -12.57 7.43 -30.73
CA THR A 111 -13.57 6.71 -31.54
C THR A 111 -14.90 6.56 -30.82
N GLY A 112 -14.89 6.57 -29.49
CA GLY A 112 -16.09 6.33 -28.66
C GLY A 112 -16.30 4.85 -28.39
N ASP A 113 -15.36 4.03 -28.81
CA ASP A 113 -15.37 2.61 -28.53
C ASP A 113 -14.78 2.34 -27.17
N VAL A 114 -15.43 1.41 -26.45
CA VAL A 114 -14.94 0.87 -25.21
C VAL A 114 -14.25 -0.46 -25.46
N GLU A 115 -13.04 -0.63 -24.94
CA GLU A 115 -12.35 -1.91 -25.03
C GLU A 115 -12.67 -2.77 -23.80
N LEU A 116 -13.65 -3.67 -23.96
CA LEU A 116 -14.17 -4.52 -22.87
C LEU A 116 -13.11 -5.40 -22.21
N ASN A 117 -12.04 -5.75 -22.93
CA ASN A 117 -11.06 -6.75 -22.50
C ASN A 117 -9.81 -6.18 -21.80
N LEU A 118 -9.56 -4.86 -21.89
CA LEU A 118 -8.28 -4.29 -21.43
C LEU A 118 -8.11 -4.32 -19.90
N LEU A 119 -9.15 -3.94 -19.15
CA LEU A 119 -9.10 -3.87 -17.69
C LEU A 119 -10.06 -4.85 -17.02
N ALA A 120 -11.20 -5.19 -17.65
CA ALA A 120 -12.23 -5.98 -16.98
C ALA A 120 -11.86 -7.47 -16.77
N ASN A 121 -10.88 -7.98 -17.53
CA ASN A 121 -10.36 -9.33 -17.36
C ASN A 121 -8.99 -9.36 -16.64
N ASN A 122 -8.20 -8.30 -16.74
CA ASN A 122 -6.80 -8.29 -16.27
C ASN A 122 -6.52 -7.38 -15.06
N SER A 123 -7.39 -6.41 -14.73
CA SER A 123 -7.12 -5.40 -13.69
C SER A 123 -7.71 -5.76 -12.33
N ASN A 124 -7.50 -7.00 -11.92
CA ASN A 124 -7.79 -7.42 -10.55
C ASN A 124 -6.63 -6.98 -9.64
N SER A 125 -6.59 -5.66 -9.44
CA SER A 125 -6.08 -4.90 -8.29
C SER A 125 -4.63 -5.13 -7.85
N ARG A 126 -3.61 -4.59 -8.53
CA ARG A 126 -2.22 -4.54 -7.99
C ARG A 126 -1.94 -3.43 -6.95
N GLN A 127 -2.93 -2.95 -6.20
CA GLN A 127 -2.69 -1.89 -5.20
C GLN A 127 -2.20 -2.36 -3.81
N SER A 128 -2.20 -3.67 -3.49
CA SER A 128 -1.86 -4.18 -2.14
C SER A 128 -0.38 -4.30 -1.78
N ALA A 129 0.49 -3.57 -2.45
CA ALA A 129 1.87 -3.43 -2.03
C ALA A 129 2.47 -2.22 -2.73
N GLN A 130 2.12 -1.03 -2.27
CA GLN A 130 3.13 0.03 -2.21
C GLN A 130 4.16 -0.28 -1.11
N ALA A 131 4.66 -1.52 -1.06
CA ALA A 131 5.99 -1.77 -0.55
C ALA A 131 6.95 -1.10 -1.54
N GLN A 132 7.10 0.22 -1.43
CA GLN A 132 8.18 1.06 -1.93
C GLN A 132 8.71 0.57 -3.30
N ARG A 133 7.88 0.58 -4.35
CA ARG A 133 8.32 0.23 -5.71
C ARG A 133 9.15 1.36 -6.32
N GLY A 134 10.27 1.69 -5.68
CA GLY A 134 11.40 2.34 -6.33
C GLY A 134 12.29 1.27 -6.95
N GLY A 135 11.97 0.80 -8.15
CA GLY A 135 12.91 0.25 -9.15
C GLY A 135 13.91 -0.88 -8.79
N ILE A 136 13.98 -1.41 -7.57
CA ILE A 136 14.97 -2.43 -7.18
C ILE A 136 14.32 -3.47 -6.28
N ARG A 137 14.54 -4.74 -6.65
CA ARG A 137 13.81 -5.90 -6.12
C ARG A 137 14.57 -6.54 -4.97
N GLY A 138 13.79 -6.83 -3.94
CA GLY A 138 13.87 -8.09 -3.22
C GLY A 138 14.77 -8.13 -2.00
N GLN A 139 16.00 -8.58 -2.16
CA GLN A 139 16.85 -8.86 -0.99
C GLN A 139 17.56 -7.59 -0.48
N PHE A 140 17.69 -6.56 -1.33
CA PHE A 140 18.48 -5.36 -1.00
C PHE A 140 17.79 -4.33 -0.10
N LYS A 141 16.45 -4.28 -0.08
CA LYS A 141 15.71 -3.29 0.73
C LYS A 141 15.95 -3.47 2.23
N THR A 142 16.13 -4.71 2.62
CA THR A 142 16.24 -5.17 4.00
C THR A 142 17.58 -4.82 4.61
N PHE A 143 18.65 -4.89 3.82
CA PHE A 143 20.02 -4.63 4.27
C PHE A 143 20.26 -3.20 4.78
N MET A 144 19.31 -2.27 4.60
CA MET A 144 19.43 -0.93 5.18
C MET A 144 18.22 -0.50 6.01
N LEU A 145 17.15 -1.29 6.08
CA LEU A 145 15.96 -0.90 6.83
C LEU A 145 16.23 -0.77 8.34
N ILE A 146 17.32 -1.35 8.83
CA ILE A 146 17.54 -1.51 10.26
C ILE A 146 19.04 -1.64 10.57
N SER A 147 19.90 -0.69 10.16
CA SER A 147 21.33 -0.86 10.45
C SER A 147 21.62 -0.81 11.95
N GLU A 148 20.90 -0.04 12.76
CA GLU A 148 21.19 0.06 14.20
C GLU A 148 20.60 -1.09 15.04
N SER A 149 19.35 -1.54 14.79
CA SER A 149 18.78 -2.68 15.54
C SER A 149 19.37 -4.02 15.06
N LEU A 150 19.61 -4.21 13.75
CA LEU A 150 20.15 -5.48 13.25
C LEU A 150 21.67 -5.61 13.44
N GLU A 151 22.41 -4.49 13.55
CA GLU A 151 23.81 -4.54 13.99
C GLU A 151 23.90 -4.93 15.47
N ASN A 152 22.97 -4.44 16.31
CA ASN A 152 22.84 -4.88 17.71
C ASN A 152 22.37 -6.35 17.83
N GLU A 153 21.54 -6.82 16.90
CA GLU A 153 21.04 -8.22 16.84
C GLU A 153 21.96 -9.16 16.04
N GLY A 154 23.08 -8.67 15.51
CA GLY A 154 24.12 -9.50 14.89
C GLY A 154 23.84 -9.99 13.47
N ILE A 155 22.72 -9.65 12.83
CA ILE A 155 22.34 -10.17 11.51
C ILE A 155 23.36 -9.81 10.41
N PHE A 156 24.06 -8.68 10.56
CA PHE A 156 25.12 -8.29 9.62
C PHE A 156 26.43 -9.08 9.78
N LYS A 157 26.67 -9.71 10.93
CA LYS A 157 27.96 -10.40 11.17
C LYS A 157 28.13 -11.66 10.33
N ASP A 158 27.04 -12.26 9.87
CA ASP A 158 27.05 -13.58 9.22
C ASP A 158 26.93 -13.51 7.68
N MET A 159 26.95 -12.31 7.09
CA MET A 159 26.71 -12.13 5.66
C MET A 159 28.00 -12.18 4.84
N SER A 160 28.16 -13.22 4.03
CA SER A 160 29.31 -13.35 3.13
C SER A 160 29.14 -12.54 1.84
N VAL A 161 30.26 -12.19 1.23
CA VAL A 161 30.34 -11.59 -0.12
C VAL A 161 29.74 -12.49 -1.19
N SER A 162 29.82 -13.82 -0.99
CA SER A 162 29.20 -14.80 -1.88
C SER A 162 27.68 -14.69 -1.86
N LEU A 163 27.06 -14.54 -0.68
CA LEU A 163 25.63 -14.28 -0.57
C LEU A 163 25.27 -12.96 -1.26
N PHE A 164 26.06 -11.91 -1.06
CA PHE A 164 25.83 -10.62 -1.70
C PHE A 164 25.90 -10.66 -3.24
N SER A 165 26.86 -11.42 -3.78
CA SER A 165 27.04 -11.62 -5.22
C SER A 165 25.95 -12.49 -5.82
N GLU A 166 25.50 -13.53 -5.11
CA GLU A 166 24.39 -14.40 -5.52
C GLU A 166 23.08 -13.61 -5.63
N ILE A 167 22.80 -12.80 -4.61
CA ILE A 167 21.66 -11.89 -4.57
C ILE A 167 21.68 -10.93 -5.78
N TYR A 168 22.83 -10.34 -6.10
CA TYR A 168 22.97 -9.44 -7.25
C TYR A 168 22.81 -10.18 -8.59
N ALA A 169 23.47 -11.33 -8.75
CA ALA A 169 23.45 -12.12 -9.99
C ALA A 169 22.05 -12.67 -10.31
N ASN A 170 21.25 -12.97 -9.29
CA ASN A 170 19.89 -13.46 -9.47
C ASN A 170 18.84 -12.35 -9.65
N LYS A 171 19.20 -11.07 -9.50
CA LYS A 171 18.28 -9.93 -9.57
C LYS A 171 17.41 -9.93 -10.83
N ASP A 172 18.00 -10.16 -12.00
CA ASP A 172 17.28 -10.11 -13.28
C ASP A 172 16.34 -11.31 -13.48
N ARG A 173 16.68 -12.47 -12.92
CA ARG A 173 15.79 -13.64 -12.84
C ARG A 173 14.64 -13.39 -11.86
N GLU A 174 14.99 -12.85 -10.70
CA GLU A 174 14.14 -12.14 -9.72
C GLU A 174 13.04 -11.31 -10.41
N ILE A 175 13.53 -10.50 -11.36
CA ILE A 175 12.76 -9.54 -12.13
C ILE A 175 11.78 -10.21 -13.10
N ALA A 176 12.24 -11.22 -13.83
CA ALA A 176 11.39 -11.92 -14.79
C ALA A 176 10.27 -12.72 -14.08
N GLU A 177 10.57 -13.37 -12.96
CA GLU A 177 9.62 -14.25 -12.25
C GLU A 177 8.51 -13.50 -11.51
N VAL A 178 8.77 -12.30 -10.97
CA VAL A 178 7.72 -11.50 -10.30
C VAL A 178 6.72 -10.91 -11.30
N GLN A 179 7.15 -10.69 -12.54
CA GLN A 179 6.25 -10.16 -13.59
C GLN A 179 5.25 -11.20 -14.08
N SER A 180 5.54 -12.49 -13.92
CA SER A 180 4.69 -13.61 -14.36
C SER A 180 3.70 -14.12 -13.31
N ILE A 181 3.58 -13.46 -12.15
CA ILE A 181 2.62 -13.88 -11.11
C ILE A 181 1.18 -13.60 -11.55
N ASP A 182 0.38 -14.67 -11.48
CA ASP A 182 -0.98 -14.81 -12.01
C ASP A 182 -2.02 -13.88 -11.35
N ASN A 183 -2.80 -13.19 -12.18
CA ASN A 183 -3.75 -12.14 -11.81
C ASN A 183 -5.12 -12.67 -11.31
N ASP A 184 -5.40 -13.96 -11.49
CA ASP A 184 -6.70 -14.56 -11.10
C ASP A 184 -6.89 -14.71 -9.56
N SER A 185 -5.86 -14.45 -8.76
CA SER A 185 -5.85 -14.77 -7.32
C SER A 185 -6.50 -13.74 -6.38
N LYS A 186 -6.89 -12.53 -6.83
CA LYS A 186 -7.29 -11.42 -5.92
C LYS A 186 -8.79 -11.28 -5.63
N ILE A 187 -9.69 -11.50 -6.59
CA ILE A 187 -11.14 -11.55 -6.31
C ILE A 187 -11.45 -12.71 -5.35
N SER A 188 -10.71 -13.81 -5.47
CA SER A 188 -10.72 -14.91 -4.51
C SER A 188 -10.48 -14.39 -3.09
N ARG A 189 -9.51 -13.49 -2.88
CA ARG A 189 -9.13 -12.94 -1.57
C ARG A 189 -10.17 -12.00 -0.95
N ILE A 190 -10.88 -11.18 -1.72
CA ILE A 190 -11.98 -10.36 -1.17
C ILE A 190 -13.06 -11.25 -0.56
N ASN A 191 -13.34 -12.39 -1.20
CA ASN A 191 -14.28 -13.38 -0.67
C ASN A 191 -13.73 -14.17 0.54
N GLU A 192 -12.45 -13.98 0.90
CA GLU A 192 -11.84 -14.59 2.08
C GLU A 192 -11.94 -13.70 3.33
N ARG A 193 -12.51 -12.49 3.22
CA ARG A 193 -12.76 -11.64 4.40
C ARG A 193 -13.60 -12.38 5.43
N VAL A 194 -13.30 -12.15 6.69
CA VAL A 194 -13.93 -12.88 7.81
C VAL A 194 -14.98 -12.00 8.45
N SER A 195 -16.25 -12.26 8.12
CA SER A 195 -17.38 -11.59 8.78
C SER A 195 -17.37 -11.84 10.28
N LYS A 196 -17.84 -10.87 11.06
CA LYS A 196 -17.82 -10.92 12.54
C LYS A 196 -18.56 -12.12 13.14
N ASN A 197 -19.50 -12.70 12.38
CA ASN A 197 -20.34 -13.83 12.80
C ASN A 197 -19.96 -15.17 12.13
N ASP A 198 -18.87 -15.24 11.35
CA ASP A 198 -18.48 -16.43 10.61
C ASP A 198 -17.33 -17.21 11.28
N GLU A 199 -17.67 -18.00 12.30
CA GLU A 199 -16.71 -18.87 13.01
C GLU A 199 -16.03 -19.90 12.09
N GLY A 200 -16.69 -20.31 11.01
CA GLY A 200 -16.12 -21.21 10.01
C GLY A 200 -14.96 -20.56 9.26
N ALA A 201 -15.11 -19.30 8.87
CA ALA A 201 -14.05 -18.51 8.26
C ALA A 201 -12.90 -18.23 9.24
N VAL A 202 -13.20 -17.97 10.53
CA VAL A 202 -12.17 -17.85 11.58
C VAL A 202 -11.32 -19.12 11.66
N LYS A 203 -11.95 -20.30 11.74
CA LYS A 203 -11.24 -21.58 11.79
C LYS A 203 -10.34 -21.78 10.57
N LYS A 204 -10.82 -21.47 9.37
CA LYS A 204 -10.02 -21.54 8.13
C LYS A 204 -8.80 -20.61 8.16
N ARG A 205 -8.90 -19.42 8.76
CA ARG A 205 -7.75 -18.51 8.93
C ARG A 205 -6.70 -19.07 9.88
N LEU A 206 -7.13 -19.69 10.98
CA LEU A 206 -6.22 -20.36 11.92
C LEU A 206 -5.49 -21.54 11.25
N GLU A 207 -6.21 -22.37 10.51
CA GLU A 207 -5.63 -23.49 9.74
C GLU A 207 -4.61 -22.99 8.70
N ARG A 208 -4.90 -21.86 8.05
CA ARG A 208 -3.98 -21.22 7.09
C ARG A 208 -2.71 -20.67 7.76
N PHE A 209 -2.81 -20.17 8.99
CA PHE A 209 -1.64 -19.76 9.76
C PHE A 209 -0.76 -20.97 10.10
N GLY A 210 -1.37 -22.04 10.61
CA GLY A 210 -0.72 -23.32 10.89
C GLY A 210 -1.39 -24.09 12.03
N ASN A 211 -1.10 -25.40 12.13
CA ASN A 211 -1.76 -26.30 13.08
C ASN A 211 -1.53 -25.96 14.56
N ASN A 212 -0.50 -25.16 14.87
CA ASN A 212 -0.16 -24.74 16.23
C ASN A 212 -0.57 -23.29 16.52
N ALA A 213 -1.56 -22.74 15.82
CA ALA A 213 -2.02 -21.38 16.04
C ALA A 213 -2.72 -21.21 17.41
N THR A 214 -2.54 -20.04 18.02
CA THR A 214 -3.38 -19.49 19.09
C THR A 214 -3.91 -18.12 18.67
N HIS A 215 -5.03 -17.69 19.23
CA HIS A 215 -5.63 -16.41 18.86
C HIS A 215 -6.42 -15.75 19.98
N ILE A 216 -6.69 -14.45 19.81
CA ILE A 216 -7.70 -13.70 20.55
C ILE A 216 -8.57 -12.91 19.56
N LYS A 217 -9.85 -12.73 19.92
CA LYS A 217 -10.77 -11.86 19.20
C LYS A 217 -11.06 -10.61 20.03
N SER A 218 -11.22 -9.50 19.34
CA SER A 218 -11.69 -8.21 19.86
C SER A 218 -12.83 -7.72 18.96
N GLU A 219 -13.25 -6.45 19.09
CA GLU A 219 -14.37 -5.94 18.30
C GLU A 219 -14.05 -5.93 16.80
N ASN A 220 -12.82 -5.54 16.44
CA ASN A 220 -12.40 -5.32 15.06
C ASN A 220 -11.24 -6.22 14.64
N PHE A 221 -10.53 -6.87 15.57
CA PHE A 221 -9.38 -7.70 15.24
C PHE A 221 -9.51 -9.17 15.65
N ILE A 222 -8.92 -10.04 14.83
CA ILE A 222 -8.49 -11.38 15.22
C ILE A 222 -6.97 -11.39 15.18
N VAL A 223 -6.35 -11.50 16.35
CA VAL A 223 -4.88 -11.56 16.46
C VAL A 223 -4.46 -13.02 16.60
N ILE A 224 -3.65 -13.50 15.67
CA ILE A 224 -3.20 -14.89 15.52
C ILE A 224 -1.69 -14.94 15.68
N ALA A 225 -1.20 -15.92 16.43
CA ALA A 225 0.23 -16.20 16.59
C ALA A 225 0.46 -17.71 16.74
N ASP A 226 1.73 -18.15 16.76
CA ASP A 226 2.05 -19.50 17.18
C ASP A 226 1.79 -19.68 18.69
N ARG A 227 1.31 -20.86 19.11
CA ARG A 227 1.00 -21.17 20.51
C ARG A 227 2.20 -21.06 21.44
N SER A 228 3.42 -21.23 20.93
CA SER A 228 4.68 -21.04 21.67
C SER A 228 5.10 -19.57 21.80
N THR A 229 4.29 -18.62 21.30
CA THR A 229 4.60 -17.20 21.42
C THR A 229 4.60 -16.76 22.88
N GLU A 230 5.58 -15.93 23.23
CA GLU A 230 5.62 -15.23 24.52
C GLU A 230 4.84 -13.90 24.47
N LEU A 231 4.30 -13.55 23.29
CA LEU A 231 3.53 -12.34 23.10
C LEU A 231 2.18 -12.43 23.83
N ASN A 232 1.88 -11.40 24.62
CA ASN A 232 0.57 -11.18 25.20
C ASN A 232 -0.39 -10.64 24.13
N LEU A 233 -1.13 -11.54 23.48
CA LEU A 233 -2.06 -11.19 22.42
C LEU A 233 -3.17 -10.23 22.87
N LYS A 234 -3.55 -10.27 24.16
CA LYS A 234 -4.54 -9.34 24.72
C LYS A 234 -4.01 -7.91 24.75
N THR A 235 -2.73 -7.73 25.11
CA THR A 235 -2.08 -6.41 25.05
C THR A 235 -1.99 -5.89 23.62
N VAL A 236 -1.54 -6.74 22.68
CA VAL A 236 -1.46 -6.37 21.25
C VAL A 236 -2.84 -5.95 20.72
N SER A 237 -3.85 -6.78 20.93
CA SER A 237 -5.23 -6.53 20.51
C SER A 237 -5.80 -5.25 21.12
N LYS A 238 -5.63 -5.03 22.43
CA LYS A 238 -6.07 -3.79 23.11
C LYS A 238 -5.42 -2.55 22.49
N ASN A 239 -4.11 -2.57 22.29
CA ASN A 239 -3.40 -1.42 21.73
C ASN A 239 -3.85 -1.12 20.29
N LEU A 240 -4.16 -2.15 19.49
CA LEU A 240 -4.69 -1.97 18.13
C LEU A 240 -6.09 -1.36 18.14
N GLU A 241 -6.97 -1.76 19.04
CA GLU A 241 -8.31 -1.15 19.18
C GLU A 241 -8.22 0.32 19.60
N GLU A 242 -7.32 0.68 20.53
CA GLU A 242 -7.09 2.06 20.93
C GLU A 242 -6.59 2.93 19.77
N VAL A 243 -5.65 2.42 18.97
CA VAL A 243 -5.12 3.09 17.77
C VAL A 243 -6.19 3.23 16.70
N LEU A 244 -6.97 2.18 16.44
CA LEU A 244 -8.07 2.19 15.47
C LEU A 244 -9.12 3.24 15.86
N ALA A 245 -9.51 3.28 17.14
CA ALA A 245 -10.45 4.27 17.65
C ALA A 245 -9.94 5.71 17.48
N TYR A 246 -8.64 5.94 17.69
CA TYR A 246 -8.02 7.23 17.43
C TYR A 246 -8.08 7.61 15.95
N TYR A 247 -7.72 6.70 15.04
CA TYR A 247 -7.78 6.95 13.59
C TYR A 247 -9.20 7.24 13.10
N GLN A 248 -10.17 6.46 13.58
CA GLN A 248 -11.58 6.69 13.27
C GLN A 248 -12.07 8.04 13.80
N ARG A 249 -11.68 8.43 15.02
CA ARG A 249 -12.10 9.69 15.62
C ARG A 249 -11.50 10.90 14.89
N LEU A 250 -10.19 10.91 14.70
CA LEU A 250 -9.45 12.07 14.18
C LEU A 250 -9.60 12.22 12.66
N PHE A 251 -9.44 11.11 11.93
CA PHE A 251 -9.40 11.11 10.47
C PHE A 251 -10.69 10.60 9.83
N LYS A 252 -11.66 10.09 10.60
CA LYS A 252 -12.88 9.48 10.05
C LYS A 252 -12.56 8.34 9.05
N MET A 253 -11.45 7.64 9.29
CA MET A 253 -11.08 6.48 8.45
C MET A 253 -12.18 5.43 8.49
N SER A 254 -12.46 4.84 7.33
CA SER A 254 -13.44 3.77 7.18
C SER A 254 -12.89 2.49 7.81
N VAL A 255 -13.56 2.02 8.86
CA VAL A 255 -13.26 0.73 9.50
C VAL A 255 -13.99 -0.38 8.74
N PRO A 256 -13.31 -1.48 8.38
CA PRO A 256 -13.97 -2.63 7.76
C PRO A 256 -15.08 -3.21 8.64
N GLN A 257 -16.16 -3.69 8.01
CA GLN A 257 -17.24 -4.40 8.71
C GLN A 257 -16.82 -5.82 9.14
N ASP A 258 -15.92 -6.42 8.36
CA ASP A 258 -15.28 -7.70 8.64
C ASP A 258 -14.13 -7.53 9.65
N TYR A 259 -13.68 -8.62 10.26
CA TYR A 259 -12.47 -8.60 11.08
C TYR A 259 -11.23 -8.22 10.27
N ILE A 260 -10.34 -7.45 10.91
CA ILE A 260 -8.95 -7.30 10.50
C ILE A 260 -8.15 -8.48 11.10
N ILE A 261 -7.57 -9.31 10.24
CA ILE A 261 -6.77 -10.46 10.65
C ILE A 261 -5.34 -10.02 10.87
N VAL A 262 -4.75 -10.28 12.04
CA VAL A 262 -3.38 -9.91 12.37
C VAL A 262 -2.56 -11.16 12.65
N ASN A 263 -1.69 -11.55 11.73
CA ASN A 263 -0.79 -12.69 11.87
C ASN A 263 0.57 -12.21 12.41
N LEU A 264 0.89 -12.59 13.64
CA LEU A 264 2.13 -12.23 14.30
C LEU A 264 3.18 -13.32 14.08
N ILE A 265 4.30 -12.94 13.49
CA ILE A 265 5.40 -13.83 13.17
C ILE A 265 6.55 -13.58 14.16
N LYS A 266 6.99 -14.63 14.86
CA LYS A 266 8.06 -14.54 15.88
C LYS A 266 9.43 -14.30 15.24
N ASP A 267 9.72 -15.00 14.15
CA ASP A 267 11.00 -14.92 13.44
C ASP A 267 10.86 -13.96 12.26
N TYR A 268 11.69 -12.92 12.24
CA TYR A 268 11.78 -11.97 11.14
C TYR A 268 12.00 -12.67 9.80
N ASN A 269 12.90 -13.66 9.75
CA ASN A 269 13.23 -14.40 8.54
C ASN A 269 12.07 -15.28 8.05
N ALA A 270 11.08 -15.55 8.91
CA ALA A 270 9.90 -16.31 8.56
C ALA A 270 8.78 -15.45 7.95
N VAL A 271 8.85 -14.11 8.02
CA VAL A 271 7.79 -13.21 7.50
C VAL A 271 7.60 -13.40 6.00
N ARG A 272 8.67 -13.28 5.20
CA ARG A 272 8.57 -13.41 3.74
C ARG A 272 8.13 -14.81 3.30
N PRO A 273 8.71 -15.92 3.80
CA PRO A 273 8.20 -17.26 3.52
C PRO A 273 6.74 -17.42 3.93
N PHE A 274 6.34 -16.86 5.08
CA PHE A 274 4.95 -16.93 5.54
C PHE A 274 4.01 -16.23 4.56
N ILE A 275 4.26 -14.97 4.18
CA ILE A 275 3.45 -14.24 3.20
C ILE A 275 3.37 -15.01 1.88
N SER A 276 4.52 -15.55 1.43
CA SER A 276 4.58 -16.28 0.16
C SER A 276 3.72 -17.53 0.17
N ARG A 277 3.75 -18.32 1.25
CA ARG A 277 2.86 -19.48 1.43
C ARG A 277 1.40 -19.05 1.60
N TYR A 278 1.16 -18.02 2.41
CA TYR A 278 -0.17 -17.54 2.78
C TYR A 278 -0.97 -17.11 1.55
N TYR A 279 -0.31 -16.41 0.62
CA TYR A 279 -0.92 -15.92 -0.62
C TYR A 279 -0.58 -16.72 -1.87
N LYS A 280 0.17 -17.82 -1.73
CA LYS A 280 0.70 -18.62 -2.84
C LYS A 280 1.37 -17.75 -3.90
N SER A 281 2.10 -16.73 -3.45
CA SER A 281 2.73 -15.72 -4.31
C SER A 281 4.22 -15.64 -4.01
N LYS A 282 5.05 -15.47 -5.03
CA LYS A 282 6.46 -15.14 -4.82
C LYS A 282 6.58 -13.65 -4.51
N ILE A 283 6.71 -13.28 -3.23
CA ILE A 283 7.16 -11.93 -2.88
C ILE A 283 8.68 -11.92 -2.83
N THR A 284 9.31 -10.92 -3.43
CA THR A 284 10.78 -10.84 -3.47
C THR A 284 11.36 -10.04 -2.32
N PHE A 285 10.61 -9.11 -1.72
CA PHE A 285 11.10 -8.23 -0.66
C PHE A 285 11.00 -8.88 0.73
N GLU A 286 11.85 -8.46 1.70
CA GLU A 286 11.69 -8.85 3.12
C GLU A 286 11.01 -7.71 3.91
N PRO A 287 9.69 -7.72 4.05
CA PRO A 287 9.00 -6.77 4.90
C PRO A 287 9.19 -7.06 6.38
N LEU A 288 9.15 -6.02 7.21
CA LEU A 288 8.80 -6.16 8.62
C LEU A 288 7.29 -6.39 8.81
N GLY A 289 6.49 -5.78 7.95
CA GLY A 289 5.03 -5.84 7.94
C GLY A 289 4.47 -5.86 6.52
N TYR A 290 3.29 -6.47 6.38
CA TYR A 290 2.55 -6.56 5.12
C TYR A 290 1.06 -6.43 5.40
N SER A 291 0.40 -5.50 4.73
CA SER A 291 -1.06 -5.34 4.75
C SER A 291 -1.68 -5.68 3.40
N SER A 292 -2.79 -6.43 3.43
CA SER A 292 -3.65 -6.69 2.28
C SER A 292 -5.04 -6.11 2.53
N PRO A 293 -5.40 -4.99 1.87
CA PRO A 293 -6.74 -4.43 1.96
C PRO A 293 -7.80 -5.30 1.27
N GLU A 294 -7.42 -6.24 0.40
CA GLU A 294 -8.36 -7.16 -0.23
C GLU A 294 -9.03 -8.07 0.80
N ASP A 295 -8.26 -8.61 1.75
CA ASP A 295 -8.76 -9.58 2.72
C ASP A 295 -8.65 -9.12 4.18
N ASN A 296 -8.36 -7.83 4.38
CA ASN A 296 -8.15 -7.18 5.67
C ASN A 296 -7.10 -7.86 6.55
N THR A 297 -6.02 -8.37 5.96
CA THR A 297 -4.96 -9.05 6.71
C THR A 297 -3.75 -8.16 6.90
N ILE A 298 -3.18 -8.19 8.11
CA ILE A 298 -1.85 -7.71 8.45
C ILE A 298 -0.99 -8.93 8.81
N ILE A 299 0.21 -9.02 8.27
CA ILE A 299 1.23 -10.02 8.63
C ILE A 299 2.45 -9.21 9.06
N ALA A 300 2.93 -9.39 10.29
CA ALA A 300 4.08 -8.64 10.74
C ALA A 300 4.94 -9.41 11.74
N TRP A 301 6.22 -9.10 11.72
CA TRP A 301 7.11 -9.40 12.82
C TRP A 301 6.99 -8.32 13.91
N ILE A 302 6.91 -8.76 15.16
CA ILE A 302 7.06 -7.90 16.34
C ILE A 302 7.95 -8.61 17.37
N ALA A 303 8.87 -7.85 17.97
CA ALA A 303 9.80 -8.38 18.96
C ALA A 303 9.15 -8.53 20.36
N ALA A 304 8.20 -7.66 20.69
CA ALA A 304 7.52 -7.66 21.99
C ALA A 304 6.06 -7.16 21.87
N SER A 305 5.26 -7.46 22.90
CA SER A 305 3.79 -7.22 22.90
C SER A 305 3.41 -5.74 22.86
N ASP A 306 4.29 -4.87 23.32
CA ASP A 306 4.14 -3.41 23.34
C ASP A 306 4.80 -2.73 22.12
N MET A 307 5.67 -3.44 21.39
CA MET A 307 6.34 -2.95 20.17
C MET A 307 5.46 -3.10 18.92
N ILE A 308 4.24 -2.55 18.98
CA ILE A 308 3.26 -2.65 17.89
C ILE A 308 3.48 -1.62 16.76
N GLY A 309 4.67 -1.01 16.68
CA GLY A 309 5.00 0.04 15.69
C GLY A 309 4.72 -0.39 14.26
N THR A 310 5.24 -1.54 13.86
CA THR A 310 4.97 -2.17 12.56
C THR A 310 3.47 -2.38 12.33
N LEU A 311 2.72 -2.81 13.35
CA LEU A 311 1.28 -3.02 13.21
C LEU A 311 0.51 -1.70 13.02
N LYS A 312 0.92 -0.62 13.72
CA LYS A 312 0.34 0.72 13.54
C LYS A 312 0.58 1.23 12.12
N HIS A 313 1.78 1.00 11.58
CA HIS A 313 2.16 1.34 10.20
C HIS A 313 1.26 0.63 9.19
N GLU A 314 1.18 -0.70 9.27
CA GLU A 314 0.36 -1.51 8.35
C GLU A 314 -1.14 -1.23 8.49
N LEU A 315 -1.61 -0.91 9.69
CA LEU A 315 -3.00 -0.52 9.92
C LEU A 315 -3.35 0.79 9.20
N VAL A 316 -2.43 1.77 9.14
CA VAL A 316 -2.66 3.00 8.37
C VAL A 316 -2.86 2.67 6.90
N HIS A 317 -2.02 1.84 6.29
CA HIS A 317 -2.19 1.42 4.89
C HIS A 317 -3.54 0.77 4.65
N LEU A 318 -3.91 -0.21 5.48
CA LEU A 318 -5.18 -0.92 5.34
C LEU A 318 -6.38 0.05 5.40
N LEU A 319 -6.39 0.96 6.38
CA LEU A 319 -7.47 1.93 6.56
C LEU A 319 -7.47 3.05 5.50
N MET A 320 -6.29 3.51 5.06
CA MET A 320 -6.16 4.47 3.96
C MET A 320 -6.78 3.90 2.69
N ARG A 321 -6.44 2.67 2.33
CA ARG A 321 -6.97 1.99 1.14
C ARG A 321 -8.46 1.67 1.24
N SER A 322 -8.96 1.52 2.47
CA SER A 322 -10.40 1.43 2.75
C SER A 322 -11.12 2.78 2.69
N THR A 323 -10.37 3.89 2.78
CA THR A 323 -10.93 5.25 2.86
C THR A 323 -10.85 5.98 1.52
N PHE A 324 -9.73 5.88 0.81
CA PHE A 324 -9.43 6.58 -0.43
C PHE A 324 -9.32 5.61 -1.60
N SER A 325 -9.71 6.04 -2.79
CA SER A 325 -9.18 5.41 -4.01
C SER A 325 -7.88 6.08 -4.45
N PHE A 326 -7.70 7.36 -4.08
CA PHE A 326 -6.57 8.20 -4.50
C PHE A 326 -5.95 8.92 -3.31
N ILE A 327 -5.02 8.23 -2.65
CA ILE A 327 -4.17 8.83 -1.61
C ILE A 327 -2.79 9.13 -2.20
N PRO A 328 -2.19 10.32 -1.95
CA PRO A 328 -0.82 10.58 -2.34
C PRO A 328 0.15 9.61 -1.67
N PRO A 329 1.05 8.95 -2.42
CA PRO A 329 1.98 7.97 -1.84
C PRO A 329 2.83 8.53 -0.71
N TRP A 330 3.35 9.75 -0.87
CA TRP A 330 4.15 10.41 0.17
C TRP A 330 3.34 10.61 1.46
N PHE A 331 2.05 10.92 1.35
CA PHE A 331 1.22 11.18 2.52
C PHE A 331 0.80 9.87 3.21
N GLU A 332 0.44 8.85 2.45
CA GLU A 332 0.13 7.52 2.99
C GLU A 332 1.34 6.95 3.76
N GLU A 333 2.51 6.88 3.13
CA GLU A 333 3.74 6.41 3.75
C GLU A 333 4.20 7.32 4.90
N GLY A 334 4.04 8.64 4.74
CA GLY A 334 4.39 9.61 5.77
C GLY A 334 3.53 9.47 7.02
N LEU A 335 2.22 9.23 6.86
CA LEU A 335 1.28 9.00 7.96
C LEU A 335 1.48 7.64 8.63
N ALA A 336 1.68 6.58 7.84
CA ALA A 336 2.00 5.25 8.34
C ALA A 336 3.30 5.27 9.15
N SER A 337 4.33 5.91 8.58
CA SER A 337 5.59 6.14 9.28
C SER A 337 5.38 6.97 10.53
N LEU A 338 4.71 8.13 10.48
CA LEU A 338 4.47 8.98 11.67
C LEU A 338 3.99 8.16 12.86
N TYR A 339 2.98 7.30 12.64
CA TYR A 339 2.37 6.53 13.71
C TYR A 339 3.07 5.21 14.05
N GLU A 340 3.98 4.69 13.21
CA GLU A 340 4.90 3.60 13.56
C GLU A 340 5.59 3.90 14.89
N GLU A 341 6.20 5.09 15.00
CA GLU A 341 6.86 5.58 16.20
C GLU A 341 6.07 6.76 16.79
N SER A 342 5.13 6.40 17.68
CA SER A 342 4.17 7.32 18.28
C SER A 342 3.76 6.88 19.69
N ARG A 343 3.31 7.82 20.51
CA ARG A 343 2.84 7.58 21.89
C ARG A 343 1.55 8.34 22.17
N PHE A 344 0.69 7.75 22.98
CA PHE A 344 -0.48 8.46 23.50
C PHE A 344 -0.03 9.53 24.51
N SER A 345 -0.57 10.74 24.31
CA SER A 345 -0.48 11.87 25.22
C SER A 345 -1.92 12.29 25.51
N GLY A 346 -2.53 11.67 26.53
CA GLY A 346 -3.98 11.68 26.69
C GLY A 346 -4.64 10.96 25.51
N ASP A 347 -5.71 11.55 24.96
CA ASP A 347 -6.48 10.97 23.84
C ASP A 347 -5.86 11.19 22.45
N THR A 348 -4.66 11.76 22.40
CA THR A 348 -3.97 12.08 21.14
C THR A 348 -2.75 11.18 20.97
N LEU A 349 -2.68 10.48 19.84
CA LEU A 349 -1.49 9.76 19.43
C LEU A 349 -0.54 10.74 18.74
N LYS A 350 0.61 11.03 19.36
CA LYS A 350 1.62 11.95 18.82
C LYS A 350 2.79 11.18 18.24
N GLY A 351 3.18 11.51 17.02
CA GLY A 351 4.44 11.02 16.47
C GLY A 351 5.61 11.58 17.26
N ILE A 352 6.66 10.77 17.39
CA ILE A 352 7.90 11.17 18.07
C ILE A 352 9.10 11.03 17.13
N GLY A 353 10.23 11.64 17.49
CA GLY A 353 11.48 11.46 16.77
C GLY A 353 11.92 9.99 16.77
N ASN A 354 12.56 9.56 15.67
CA ASN A 354 13.10 8.21 15.54
C ASN A 354 14.38 8.17 14.68
N TRP A 355 14.89 6.96 14.43
CA TRP A 355 16.09 6.68 13.64
C TRP A 355 16.11 7.28 12.23
N ARG A 356 14.96 7.65 11.65
CA ARG A 356 14.88 8.29 10.33
C ARG A 356 15.27 9.77 10.34
N GLY A 357 15.22 10.43 11.51
CA GLY A 357 15.56 11.85 11.64
C GLY A 357 17.01 12.16 11.26
N PRO A 358 17.99 11.41 11.80
CA PRO A 358 19.38 11.52 11.40
C PRO A 358 19.63 11.44 9.88
N ILE A 359 18.88 10.62 9.14
CA ILE A 359 19.00 10.47 7.67
C ILE A 359 18.78 11.82 6.96
N LEU A 360 17.87 12.65 7.47
CA LEU A 360 17.57 13.95 6.87
C LEU A 360 18.66 15.00 7.10
N LYS A 361 19.53 14.80 8.10
CA LYS A 361 20.66 15.70 8.39
C LYS A 361 21.85 15.42 7.46
N GLU A 362 21.78 14.39 6.63
CA GLU A 362 22.85 14.00 5.72
C GLU A 362 22.87 14.83 4.45
N LYS A 363 23.86 15.73 4.36
CA LYS A 363 23.97 16.75 3.31
C LYS A 363 24.25 16.21 1.89
N PHE A 364 24.47 14.91 1.72
CA PHE A 364 24.77 14.36 0.40
C PHE A 364 23.52 14.05 -0.42
N ILE A 365 22.34 14.02 0.21
CA ILE A 365 21.05 13.89 -0.47
C ILE A 365 20.32 15.21 -0.33
N ASN A 366 20.08 15.86 -1.48
CA ASN A 366 19.27 17.07 -1.56
C ASN A 366 18.00 16.77 -2.34
N PHE A 367 17.15 15.89 -1.79
CA PHE A 367 15.86 15.56 -2.40
C PHE A 367 14.85 16.66 -2.04
N PRO A 368 14.29 17.40 -3.01
CA PRO A 368 13.36 18.48 -2.70
C PRO A 368 12.03 17.96 -2.17
N VAL A 369 11.50 18.58 -1.10
CA VAL A 369 10.12 18.31 -0.61
C VAL A 369 9.10 18.51 -1.73
N ASP A 370 9.33 19.48 -2.62
CA ASP A 370 8.45 19.69 -3.75
C ASP A 370 8.35 18.48 -4.69
N SER A 371 9.49 17.82 -4.96
CA SER A 371 9.53 16.61 -5.77
C SER A 371 8.85 15.42 -5.09
N MET A 372 8.84 15.39 -3.75
CA MET A 372 8.10 14.40 -2.97
C MET A 372 6.59 14.61 -3.08
N VAL A 373 6.13 15.86 -2.89
CA VAL A 373 4.71 16.24 -2.89
C VAL A 373 4.09 16.09 -4.27
N THR A 374 4.81 16.48 -5.31
CA THR A 374 4.30 16.43 -6.69
C THR A 374 4.33 15.03 -7.31
N ASP A 375 4.90 14.06 -6.59
CA ASP A 375 5.28 12.74 -7.12
C ASP A 375 5.87 12.86 -8.53
N ALA A 376 6.71 13.89 -8.72
CA ALA A 376 7.47 14.02 -9.93
C ALA A 376 8.40 12.82 -9.95
N ASN A 377 8.47 12.10 -11.07
CA ASN A 377 9.51 11.12 -11.34
C ASN A 377 10.87 11.82 -11.33
N TYR A 378 11.33 12.22 -10.15
CA TYR A 378 12.53 12.98 -9.95
C TYR A 378 13.67 12.00 -10.18
N VAL A 379 14.19 12.05 -11.40
CA VAL A 379 15.34 11.29 -11.82
C VAL A 379 16.54 12.19 -11.63
N PHE A 380 17.38 11.85 -10.67
CA PHE A 380 18.70 12.48 -10.57
C PHE A 380 19.44 12.34 -11.90
N THR A 381 20.04 13.43 -12.38
CA THR A 381 20.90 13.38 -13.57
C THR A 381 22.08 12.44 -13.34
N SER A 382 22.73 11.95 -14.40
CA SER A 382 23.92 11.10 -14.26
C SER A 382 24.99 11.79 -13.39
N ALA A 383 25.25 13.08 -13.62
CA ALA A 383 26.20 13.86 -12.81
C ALA A 383 25.78 13.97 -11.33
N GLN A 384 24.49 14.14 -11.03
CA GLN A 384 24.00 14.12 -9.65
C GLN A 384 24.15 12.74 -9.01
N ARG A 385 23.87 11.67 -9.75
CA ARG A 385 24.06 10.29 -9.27
C ARG A 385 25.53 9.99 -9.00
N ASP A 386 26.43 10.39 -9.89
CA ASP A 386 27.87 10.19 -9.71
C ASP A 386 28.38 10.98 -8.49
N SER A 387 27.92 12.22 -8.32
CA SER A 387 28.23 13.04 -7.15
C SER A 387 27.70 12.42 -5.85
N MET A 388 26.45 11.93 -5.84
CA MET A 388 25.88 11.23 -4.70
C MET A 388 26.64 9.93 -4.40
N LYS A 389 26.95 9.13 -5.42
CA LYS A 389 27.72 7.88 -5.30
C LYS A 389 29.10 8.14 -4.73
N PHE A 390 29.78 9.17 -5.21
CA PHE A 390 31.07 9.61 -4.67
C PHE A 390 30.95 10.04 -3.21
N ARG A 391 29.95 10.85 -2.86
CA ARG A 391 29.74 11.30 -1.47
C ARG A 391 29.31 10.16 -0.54
N PHE A 392 28.46 9.26 -1.01
CA PHE A 392 28.03 8.07 -0.28
C PHE A 392 29.19 7.10 -0.05
N THR A 393 30.07 6.95 -1.04
CA THR A 393 31.32 6.18 -0.91
C THR A 393 32.22 6.80 0.15
N ASN A 394 32.41 8.13 0.11
CA ASN A 394 33.16 8.84 1.16
C ASN A 394 32.49 8.74 2.53
N TYR A 395 31.15 8.73 2.59
CA TYR A 395 30.39 8.52 3.82
C TYR A 395 30.63 7.12 4.39
N ILE A 396 30.64 6.06 3.58
CA ILE A 396 30.99 4.70 4.01
C ILE A 396 32.44 4.65 4.52
N ILE A 397 33.39 5.21 3.75
CA ILE A 397 34.82 5.19 4.10
C ILE A 397 35.12 5.96 5.39
N ARG A 398 34.48 7.12 5.59
CA ARG A 398 34.75 8.04 6.70
C ARG A 398 33.75 7.91 7.86
N GLY A 399 32.71 7.10 7.70
CA GLY A 399 31.56 7.08 8.59
C GLY A 399 31.88 6.54 9.99
N SER A 400 30.96 6.84 10.90
CA SER A 400 30.99 6.43 12.31
C SER A 400 30.84 4.91 12.51
N SER A 401 30.84 4.44 13.77
CA SER A 401 30.60 3.04 14.14
C SER A 401 29.38 2.41 13.45
N ARG A 402 28.31 3.19 13.16
CA ARG A 402 27.06 2.76 12.49
C ARG A 402 27.22 2.21 11.07
N VAL A 403 28.38 2.41 10.45
CA VAL A 403 28.72 1.83 9.14
C VAL A 403 30.00 1.01 9.20
N GLY A 404 30.43 0.60 10.39
CA GLY A 404 31.71 -0.10 10.60
C GLY A 404 31.83 -1.37 9.75
N HIS A 405 30.78 -2.19 9.73
CA HIS A 405 30.75 -3.40 8.90
C HIS A 405 30.69 -3.09 7.40
N LEU A 406 29.86 -2.14 6.97
CA LEU A 406 29.82 -1.67 5.57
C LEU A 406 31.15 -1.10 5.11
N ARG A 407 31.87 -0.39 5.99
CA ARG A 407 33.20 0.14 5.74
C ARG A 407 34.22 -0.98 5.58
N GLN A 408 34.19 -2.00 6.45
CA GLN A 408 35.07 -3.17 6.33
C GLN A 408 34.80 -3.92 5.01
N LEU A 409 33.54 -4.24 4.74
CA LEU A 409 33.11 -4.91 3.51
C LEU A 409 33.53 -4.11 2.27
N TYR A 410 33.36 -2.77 2.29
CA TYR A 410 33.77 -1.91 1.20
C TYR A 410 35.29 -1.83 1.02
N ALA A 411 36.06 -1.85 2.12
CA ALA A 411 37.52 -1.87 2.06
C ALA A 411 38.05 -3.18 1.46
N GLU A 412 37.44 -4.31 1.82
CA GLU A 412 37.84 -5.64 1.37
C GLU A 412 37.34 -5.97 -0.06
N HIS A 413 36.20 -5.42 -0.48
CA HIS A 413 35.50 -5.79 -1.73
C HIS A 413 35.11 -4.61 -2.63
N LYS A 414 35.95 -3.56 -2.66
CA LYS A 414 35.67 -2.32 -3.39
C LYS A 414 35.31 -2.55 -4.87
N ASN A 415 35.99 -3.50 -5.52
CA ASN A 415 35.82 -3.75 -6.96
C ASN A 415 34.51 -4.50 -7.24
N GLU A 416 34.11 -5.43 -6.37
CA GLU A 416 32.82 -6.15 -6.49
C GLU A 416 31.62 -5.26 -6.12
N LEU A 417 31.81 -4.32 -5.19
CA LEU A 417 30.72 -3.47 -4.70
C LEU A 417 30.43 -2.25 -5.60
N GLY A 418 31.32 -1.91 -6.52
CA GLY A 418 31.15 -0.76 -7.44
C GLY A 418 29.81 -0.75 -8.21
N PRO A 419 29.40 -1.86 -8.85
CA PRO A 419 28.09 -2.00 -9.49
C PRO A 419 26.92 -2.02 -8.49
N ILE A 420 27.15 -2.49 -7.25
CA ILE A 420 26.11 -2.65 -6.24
C ILE A 420 25.84 -1.35 -5.48
N LEU A 421 26.78 -0.41 -5.48
CA LEU A 421 26.60 0.95 -4.92
C LEU A 421 25.40 1.68 -5.53
N ASP A 422 25.05 1.45 -6.79
CA ASP A 422 23.87 2.06 -7.40
C ASP A 422 22.59 1.50 -6.79
N VAL A 423 22.58 0.20 -6.45
CA VAL A 423 21.49 -0.43 -5.73
C VAL A 423 21.35 0.15 -4.33
N PHE A 424 22.46 0.26 -3.60
CA PHE A 424 22.48 0.87 -2.28
C PHE A 424 21.98 2.31 -2.31
N LEU A 425 22.49 3.13 -3.23
CA LEU A 425 22.11 4.53 -3.35
C LEU A 425 20.61 4.67 -3.60
N GLN A 426 20.02 3.85 -4.47
CA GLN A 426 18.58 3.90 -4.74
C GLN A 426 17.73 3.48 -3.53
N ASN A 427 18.15 2.44 -2.79
CA ASN A 427 17.50 2.08 -1.54
C ASN A 427 17.62 3.20 -0.51
N TYR A 428 18.80 3.83 -0.41
CA TYR A 428 19.04 4.95 0.48
C TYR A 428 18.14 6.14 0.14
N LEU A 429 18.02 6.47 -1.15
CA LEU A 429 17.12 7.52 -1.63
C LEU A 429 15.65 7.21 -1.27
N THR A 430 15.25 5.94 -1.35
CA THR A 430 13.91 5.51 -0.93
C THR A 430 13.72 5.74 0.58
N GLN A 431 14.70 5.38 1.41
CA GLN A 431 14.65 5.64 2.86
C GLN A 431 14.63 7.14 3.17
N TYR A 432 15.42 7.93 2.45
CA TYR A 432 15.42 9.39 2.59
C TYR A 432 14.04 9.97 2.25
N LYS A 433 13.38 9.52 1.17
CA LYS A 433 12.02 9.94 0.82
C LYS A 433 11.00 9.58 1.90
N ASN A 434 11.09 8.37 2.46
CA ASN A 434 10.20 7.93 3.55
C ASN A 434 10.44 8.74 4.82
N ALA A 435 11.71 9.02 5.15
CA ALA A 435 12.08 9.91 6.24
C ALA A 435 11.52 11.32 6.02
N LEU A 436 11.68 11.87 4.82
CA LEU A 436 11.20 13.21 4.47
C LEU A 436 9.67 13.28 4.58
N SER A 437 8.97 12.26 4.07
CA SER A 437 7.51 12.12 4.15
C SER A 437 7.04 12.08 5.60
N ARG A 438 7.67 11.22 6.43
CA ARG A 438 7.39 11.11 7.86
C ARG A 438 7.52 12.46 8.57
N TYR A 439 8.68 13.11 8.44
CA TYR A 439 8.95 14.34 9.18
C TYR A 439 8.13 15.51 8.64
N PHE A 440 7.78 15.54 7.35
CA PHE A 440 6.84 16.52 6.82
C PHE A 440 5.43 16.33 7.40
N VAL A 441 4.95 15.08 7.51
CA VAL A 441 3.67 14.78 8.16
C VAL A 441 3.71 15.05 9.68
N MET A 442 4.86 14.85 10.33
CA MET A 442 5.08 15.24 11.74
C MET A 442 5.01 16.76 11.93
N TYR A 443 5.66 17.52 11.06
CA TYR A 443 5.57 18.99 11.02
C TYR A 443 4.11 19.45 10.85
N MET A 444 3.35 18.81 9.95
CA MET A 444 1.92 19.07 9.81
C MET A 444 1.13 18.74 11.08
N GLN A 445 1.49 17.69 11.82
CA GLN A 445 0.85 17.34 13.09
C GLN A 445 1.13 18.43 14.14
N GLU A 446 2.38 18.85 14.30
CA GLU A 446 2.79 19.85 15.31
C GLU A 446 2.24 21.25 15.02
N THR A 447 2.09 21.60 13.75
CA THR A 447 1.49 22.88 13.33
C THR A 447 -0.04 22.87 13.26
N GLY A 448 -0.67 21.74 13.62
CA GLY A 448 -2.13 21.58 13.60
C GLY A 448 -2.75 21.54 12.20
N ARG A 449 -1.96 21.26 11.16
CA ARG A 449 -2.39 21.27 9.74
C ARG A 449 -2.72 19.90 9.18
N LEU A 450 -2.28 18.82 9.84
CA LEU A 450 -2.46 17.45 9.37
C LEU A 450 -3.93 17.08 9.12
N GLN A 451 -4.83 17.38 10.06
CA GLN A 451 -6.25 17.05 9.92
C GLN A 451 -6.94 17.85 8.82
N ALA A 452 -6.58 19.13 8.66
CA ALA A 452 -7.13 19.98 7.61
C ALA A 452 -6.73 19.46 6.21
N PHE A 453 -5.45 19.13 6.02
CA PHE A 453 -4.97 18.56 4.76
C PHE A 453 -5.63 17.21 4.47
N TYR A 454 -5.77 16.34 5.47
CA TYR A 454 -6.48 15.06 5.33
C TYR A 454 -7.93 15.26 4.86
N ALA A 455 -8.68 16.18 5.48
CA ALA A 455 -10.07 16.46 5.11
C ALA A 455 -10.19 16.97 3.66
N LEU A 456 -9.22 17.78 3.22
CA LEU A 456 -9.14 18.25 1.84
C LEU A 456 -8.86 17.12 0.84
N LEU A 457 -7.97 16.18 1.18
CA LEU A 457 -7.74 14.98 0.38
C LEU A 457 -9.02 14.15 0.24
N LEU A 458 -9.77 13.98 1.33
CA LEU A 458 -11.01 13.20 1.32
C LEU A 458 -12.08 13.87 0.46
N LYS A 459 -12.24 15.18 0.60
CA LYS A 459 -13.13 15.98 -0.27
C LYS A 459 -12.72 15.83 -1.73
N ARG A 460 -11.43 15.95 -2.03
CA ARG A 460 -10.90 15.79 -3.38
C ARG A 460 -11.22 14.41 -3.97
N ASP A 461 -10.99 13.33 -3.21
CA ASP A 461 -11.26 11.96 -3.66
C ASP A 461 -12.74 11.75 -4.05
N GLN A 462 -13.66 12.39 -3.34
CA GLN A 462 -15.10 12.34 -3.61
C GLN A 462 -15.48 13.09 -4.90
N LEU A 463 -14.85 14.25 -5.15
CA LEU A 463 -15.18 15.14 -6.27
C LEU A 463 -14.62 14.70 -7.63
N ILE A 464 -13.68 13.74 -7.66
CA ILE A 464 -13.01 13.30 -8.90
C ILE A 464 -14.00 12.91 -10.01
N PHE A 465 -15.13 12.28 -9.66
CA PHE A 465 -16.12 11.82 -10.65
C PHE A 465 -17.24 12.82 -10.92
N ASP A 466 -17.27 13.94 -10.19
CA ASP A 466 -18.19 15.04 -10.47
C ASP A 466 -17.62 15.99 -11.53
N MET A 467 -16.42 15.69 -12.04
CA MET A 467 -15.73 16.49 -13.04
C MET A 467 -15.61 17.95 -12.61
N GLU A 468 -15.53 18.20 -11.30
CA GLU A 468 -15.18 19.50 -10.72
C GLU A 468 -13.69 19.79 -10.87
N GLU A 469 -13.28 21.04 -10.70
CA GLU A 469 -11.86 21.37 -10.70
C GLU A 469 -11.16 20.69 -9.51
N ILE A 470 -10.12 19.91 -9.81
CA ILE A 470 -9.47 19.07 -8.80
C ILE A 470 -8.12 19.69 -8.49
N LYS A 471 -7.98 20.15 -7.25
CA LYS A 471 -6.74 20.73 -6.73
C LYS A 471 -5.64 19.67 -6.62
N THR A 472 -4.45 20.05 -7.06
CA THR A 472 -3.19 19.32 -6.85
C THR A 472 -2.84 19.20 -5.37
N ASP A 473 -1.93 18.30 -5.02
CA ASP A 473 -1.44 18.16 -3.65
C ASP A 473 -0.84 19.47 -3.11
N GLN A 474 -0.14 20.24 -3.95
CA GLN A 474 0.44 21.54 -3.58
C GLN A 474 -0.65 22.58 -3.28
N GLU A 475 -1.71 22.64 -4.09
CA GLU A 475 -2.84 23.55 -3.87
C GLU A 475 -3.61 23.18 -2.60
N LEU A 476 -3.79 21.88 -2.33
CA LEU A 476 -4.37 21.42 -1.08
C LEU A 476 -3.48 21.73 0.14
N LEU A 477 -2.16 21.62 0.00
CA LEU A 477 -1.22 22.04 1.04
C LEU A 477 -1.36 23.55 1.31
N CYS A 478 -1.32 24.37 0.26
CA CYS A 478 -1.52 25.81 0.32
C CYS A 478 -2.82 26.18 1.05
N GLU A 479 -3.93 25.55 0.68
CA GLU A 479 -5.23 25.73 1.34
C GLU A 479 -5.16 25.32 2.83
N SER A 480 -4.59 24.16 3.15
CA SER A 480 -4.50 23.69 4.54
C SER A 480 -3.64 24.58 5.45
N PHE A 481 -2.58 25.19 4.89
CA PHE A 481 -1.68 26.09 5.60
C PHE A 481 -2.07 27.57 5.52
N ASN A 482 -3.11 27.91 4.73
CA ASN A 482 -3.46 29.29 4.39
C ASN A 482 -2.27 30.08 3.83
N ARG A 483 -1.66 29.54 2.77
CA ARG A 483 -0.53 30.12 2.03
C ARG A 483 -0.85 30.13 0.55
N ASP A 484 -0.34 31.12 -0.17
CA ASP A 484 -0.52 31.20 -1.63
C ASP A 484 0.57 30.48 -2.43
N ASN A 485 1.67 30.09 -1.76
CA ASN A 485 2.84 29.49 -2.39
C ASN A 485 3.37 28.31 -1.56
N PRO A 486 3.49 27.10 -2.14
CA PRO A 486 3.98 25.93 -1.43
C PRO A 486 5.42 26.08 -0.94
N LYS A 487 6.24 26.90 -1.61
CA LYS A 487 7.63 27.18 -1.19
C LYS A 487 7.71 27.73 0.23
N MET A 488 6.76 28.56 0.66
CA MET A 488 6.74 29.09 2.03
C MET A 488 6.55 27.96 3.05
N ILE A 489 5.70 26.98 2.74
CA ILE A 489 5.47 25.81 3.59
C ILE A 489 6.75 24.96 3.68
N TYR A 490 7.45 24.81 2.56
CA TYR A 490 8.71 24.05 2.51
C TYR A 490 9.84 24.74 3.29
N ASP A 491 9.97 26.06 3.16
CA ASP A 491 10.95 26.86 3.91
C ASP A 491 10.65 26.82 5.43
N ASP A 492 9.38 26.92 5.82
CA ASP A 492 8.93 26.77 7.21
C ASP A 492 9.26 25.35 7.74
N PHE A 493 9.01 24.32 6.93
CA PHE A 493 9.33 22.93 7.27
C PHE A 493 10.83 22.72 7.49
N TYR A 494 11.70 23.19 6.59
CA TYR A 494 13.15 23.05 6.77
C TYR A 494 13.66 23.83 7.99
N THR A 495 13.05 24.99 8.27
CA THR A 495 13.35 25.76 9.49
C THR A 495 12.97 24.97 10.74
N TRP A 496 11.81 24.32 10.74
CA TRP A 496 11.38 23.43 11.82
C TRP A 496 12.29 22.21 11.96
N LEU A 497 12.62 21.55 10.84
CA LEU A 497 13.47 20.36 10.83
C LEU A 497 14.88 20.63 11.38
N ASN A 498 15.42 21.82 11.15
CA ASN A 498 16.73 22.23 11.70
C ASN A 498 16.72 22.46 13.22
N ARG A 499 15.55 22.57 13.85
CA ARG A 499 15.41 22.74 15.32
C ARG A 499 15.27 21.40 16.06
N LEU A 500 14.93 20.33 15.35
CA LEU A 500 14.96 18.94 15.83
C LEU A 500 16.40 18.42 15.85
#